data_AF-A0A5J5P658-F1
#
_entry.id   AF-A0A5J5P658-F1
#
_cell.length_a   1.000
_cell.length_b   1.000
_cell.length_c   1.000
_cell.angle_alpha   90.00
_cell.angle_beta   90.00
_cell.angle_gamma   90.00
#
_symmetry.space_group_name_H-M   'P 1'
#
loop_
_entity.id
_entity.type
_entity.pdbx_description
1 polymer ?
#
loop_
_entity_poly.entity_id
_entity_poly.type
_entity_poly.pdbx_seq_one_letter_code
_entity_poly.pdbx_strand_id
1 'polypeptide(L)'
;MSEVFEGYERQYCELSDNLTRSCTSASVLHGELKKQKLSEIKEGLDEADALIRKMDLEARSLQPSIKATLLAKLREYKHYLNNLKTDVKRITSTDTNQAARDELLESGIDGTMTVSADQKGRLLMSTERLNQSTDRIKESRRTMLETEELGVSILQDLHQQRQSLLHAHST
;
A
#
# COMPACT_ATOMS: atom_id res chain seq x y z
N MET A 1 50.04 -1.23 20.58
CA MET A 1 48.96 -1.55 19.63
C MET A 1 49.55 -2.46 18.56
N SER A 2 48.83 -3.45 18.04
CA SER A 2 49.36 -4.31 16.95
C SER A 2 49.29 -3.52 15.64
N GLU A 3 50.41 -3.37 14.93
CA GLU A 3 50.47 -2.70 13.61
C GLU A 3 49.54 -3.39 12.60
N VAL A 4 49.35 -4.70 12.74
CA VAL A 4 48.46 -5.52 11.90
C VAL A 4 47.00 -5.15 12.15
N PHE A 5 46.61 -4.95 13.42
CA PHE A 5 45.26 -4.53 13.78
C PHE A 5 44.96 -3.12 13.24
N GLU A 6 45.89 -2.19 13.37
CA GLU A 6 45.74 -0.81 12.87
C GLU A 6 45.65 -0.77 11.33
N GLY A 7 46.38 -1.65 10.63
CA GLY A 7 46.27 -1.82 9.19
C GLY A 7 44.87 -2.29 8.76
N TYR A 8 44.31 -3.27 9.45
CA TYR A 8 42.94 -3.74 9.19
C TYR A 8 41.88 -2.71 9.59
N GLU A 9 42.08 -1.97 10.68
CA GLU A 9 41.18 -0.89 11.11
C GLU A 9 41.11 0.20 10.04
N ARG A 10 42.26 0.60 9.46
CA ARG A 10 42.30 1.60 8.38
C ARG A 10 41.57 1.12 7.13
N GLN A 11 41.79 -0.13 6.71
CA GLN A 11 41.09 -0.72 5.56
C GLN A 11 39.58 -0.79 5.81
N TYR A 12 39.16 -1.16 7.01
CA TYR A 12 37.76 -1.21 7.39
C TYR A 12 37.11 0.18 7.35
N CYS A 13 37.77 1.21 7.88
CA CYS A 13 37.25 2.59 7.84
C CYS A 13 37.09 3.10 6.42
N GLU A 14 38.09 2.93 5.57
CA GLU A 14 38.03 3.35 4.16
C GLU A 14 36.91 2.62 3.40
N LEU A 15 36.78 1.31 3.60
CA LEU A 15 35.73 0.51 3.00
C LEU A 15 34.34 0.92 3.52
N SER A 16 34.21 1.23 4.81
CA SER A 16 32.95 1.70 5.42
C SER A 16 32.52 3.05 4.87
N ASP A 17 33.45 3.99 4.68
CA ASP A 17 33.18 5.29 4.08
C ASP A 17 32.77 5.17 2.60
N ASN A 18 33.40 4.25 1.87
CA ASN A 18 33.03 3.95 0.49
C ASN A 18 31.62 3.32 0.43
N LEU A 19 31.34 2.32 1.27
CA LEU A 19 30.04 1.67 1.34
C LEU A 19 28.92 2.66 1.69
N THR A 20 29.18 3.58 2.61
CA THR A 20 28.20 4.62 2.99
C THR A 20 27.87 5.52 1.81
N ARG A 21 28.89 6.02 1.09
CA ARG A 21 28.72 6.83 -0.13
C ARG A 21 28.02 6.05 -1.24
N SER A 22 28.36 4.78 -1.40
CA SER A 22 27.74 3.88 -2.37
C SER A 22 26.27 3.62 -2.02
N CYS A 23 25.91 3.46 -0.74
CA CYS A 23 24.53 3.33 -0.29
C CYS A 23 23.70 4.59 -0.57
N THR A 24 24.26 5.78 -0.28
CA THR A 24 23.60 7.05 -0.62
C THR A 24 23.40 7.18 -2.13
N SER A 25 24.40 6.80 -2.93
CA SER A 25 24.30 6.84 -4.40
C SER A 25 23.25 5.83 -4.91
N ALA A 26 23.24 4.61 -4.38
CA ALA A 26 22.28 3.57 -4.74
C ALA A 26 20.84 3.95 -4.37
N SER A 27 20.62 4.83 -3.38
CA SER A 27 19.29 5.33 -3.04
C SER A 27 18.67 6.21 -4.13
N VAL A 28 19.51 6.87 -4.96
CA VAL A 28 19.09 7.78 -6.04
C VAL A 28 19.05 7.08 -7.41
N LEU A 29 19.72 5.93 -7.54
CA LEU A 29 19.74 5.13 -8.77
C LEU A 29 18.47 4.27 -8.90
N HIS A 30 18.11 3.95 -10.15
CA HIS A 30 16.92 3.17 -10.51
C HIS A 30 17.28 2.05 -11.50
N GLY A 31 16.47 0.99 -11.51
CA GLY A 31 16.58 -0.10 -12.49
C GLY A 31 17.89 -0.89 -12.42
N GLU A 32 18.44 -1.26 -13.57
CA GLU A 32 19.58 -2.17 -13.69
C GLU A 32 20.89 -1.61 -13.09
N LEU A 33 21.11 -0.30 -13.20
CA LEU A 33 22.26 0.40 -12.59
C LEU A 33 22.23 0.32 -11.06
N LYS A 34 21.03 0.39 -10.46
CA LYS A 34 20.86 0.22 -9.00
C LYS A 34 21.14 -1.21 -8.59
N LYS A 35 20.65 -2.19 -9.36
CA LYS A 35 20.87 -3.62 -9.09
C LYS A 35 22.35 -3.98 -9.11
N GLN A 36 23.10 -3.47 -10.10
CA GLN A 36 24.55 -3.64 -10.16
C GLN A 36 25.23 -3.01 -8.94
N LYS A 37 24.90 -1.75 -8.62
CA LYS A 37 25.47 -1.05 -7.45
C LYS A 37 25.13 -1.74 -6.12
N LEU A 38 23.93 -2.30 -5.97
CA LEU A 38 23.56 -3.09 -4.80
C LEU A 38 24.35 -4.40 -4.69
N SER A 39 24.75 -5.01 -5.82
CA SER A 39 25.64 -6.18 -5.81
C SER A 39 27.04 -5.80 -5.31
N GLU A 40 27.61 -4.72 -5.84
CA GLU A 40 28.90 -4.17 -5.40
C GLU A 40 28.89 -3.84 -3.89
N ILE A 41 27.80 -3.23 -3.40
CA ILE A 41 27.63 -2.91 -1.97
C ILE A 41 27.55 -4.18 -1.12
N LYS A 42 26.88 -5.24 -1.59
CA LYS A 42 26.82 -6.53 -0.87
C LYS A 42 28.20 -7.17 -0.76
N GLU A 43 28.96 -7.19 -1.85
CA GLU A 43 30.33 -7.71 -1.86
C GLU A 43 31.23 -6.94 -0.89
N GLY A 44 31.16 -5.60 -0.91
CA GLY A 44 31.92 -4.78 0.04
C GLY A 44 31.47 -4.95 1.50
N LEU A 45 30.18 -5.21 1.77
CA LEU A 45 29.69 -5.54 3.11
C LEU A 45 30.23 -6.88 3.62
N ASP A 46 30.40 -7.86 2.73
CA ASP A 46 30.99 -9.17 3.08
C ASP A 46 32.50 -9.05 3.31
N GLU A 47 33.20 -8.22 2.52
CA GLU A 47 34.61 -7.89 2.74
C GLU A 47 34.83 -7.15 4.08
N ALA A 48 33.96 -6.19 4.42
CA ALA A 48 33.98 -5.51 5.72
C ALA A 48 33.76 -6.48 6.88
N ASP A 49 32.86 -7.47 6.73
CA ASP A 49 32.63 -8.51 7.74
C ASP A 49 33.87 -9.42 7.88
N ALA A 50 34.55 -9.74 6.79
CA ALA A 50 35.80 -10.48 6.80
C ALA A 50 36.93 -9.72 7.50
N LEU A 51 37.04 -8.40 7.30
CA LEU A 51 37.98 -7.54 8.01
C LEU A 51 37.71 -7.51 9.51
N ILE A 52 36.44 -7.36 9.93
CA ILE A 52 36.06 -7.44 11.36
C ILE A 52 36.45 -8.79 11.97
N ARG A 53 36.27 -9.91 11.25
CA ARG A 53 36.69 -11.24 11.73
C ARG A 53 38.20 -11.36 11.89
N LYS A 54 38.99 -10.82 10.94
CA LYS A 54 40.46 -10.78 11.03
C LYS A 54 40.91 -9.94 12.24
N MET A 55 40.28 -8.79 12.46
CA MET A 55 40.53 -7.94 13.62
C MET A 55 40.15 -8.61 14.95
N ASP A 56 39.07 -9.39 15.00
CA ASP A 56 38.67 -10.14 16.20
C ASP A 56 39.68 -11.24 16.55
N LEU A 57 40.22 -11.95 15.54
CA LEU A 57 41.27 -12.95 15.74
C LEU A 57 42.56 -12.30 16.26
N GLU A 58 42.96 -11.16 15.70
CA GLU A 58 44.13 -10.40 16.12
C GLU A 58 43.94 -9.78 17.52
N ALA A 59 42.74 -9.30 17.84
CA ALA A 59 42.43 -8.78 19.18
C ALA A 59 42.49 -9.87 20.26
N ARG A 60 42.21 -11.13 19.91
CA ARG A 60 42.25 -12.27 20.84
C ARG A 60 43.66 -12.75 21.17
N SER A 61 44.65 -12.51 20.30
CA SER A 61 46.06 -12.85 20.52
C SER A 61 46.79 -11.83 21.41
N LEU A 62 46.18 -10.67 21.66
CA LEU A 62 46.75 -9.57 22.44
C LEU A 62 46.51 -9.70 23.97
N GLN A 63 47.29 -8.94 24.74
CA GLN A 63 47.21 -8.90 26.20
C GLN A 63 45.80 -8.46 26.71
N PRO A 64 45.35 -8.96 27.88
CA PRO A 64 43.99 -8.73 28.38
C PRO A 64 43.59 -7.25 28.53
N SER A 65 44.53 -6.38 28.88
CA SER A 65 44.31 -4.94 29.06
C SER A 65 43.96 -4.21 27.76
N ILE A 66 44.64 -4.56 26.66
CA ILE A 66 44.43 -3.97 25.34
C ILE A 66 43.22 -4.63 24.65
N LYS A 67 43.06 -5.95 24.84
CA LYS A 67 41.97 -6.76 24.30
C LYS A 67 40.59 -6.23 24.64
N ALA A 68 40.36 -5.81 25.89
CA ALA A 68 39.05 -5.29 26.30
C ALA A 68 38.63 -4.05 25.50
N THR A 69 39.56 -3.12 25.27
CA THR A 69 39.33 -1.89 24.50
C THR A 69 39.07 -2.18 23.02
N LEU A 70 39.83 -3.11 22.41
CA LEU A 70 39.65 -3.48 21.01
C LEU A 70 38.33 -4.23 20.77
N LEU A 71 37.92 -5.09 21.71
CA LEU A 71 36.63 -5.79 21.62
C LEU A 71 35.44 -4.84 21.75
N ALA A 72 35.56 -3.75 22.51
CA ALA A 72 34.52 -2.71 22.57
C ALA A 72 34.36 -2.02 21.21
N LYS A 73 35.47 -1.59 20.58
CA LYS A 73 35.47 -1.03 19.22
C LYS A 73 34.90 -2.01 18.19
N LEU A 74 35.27 -3.29 18.25
CA LEU A 74 34.75 -4.31 17.33
C LEU A 74 33.23 -4.51 17.44
N ARG A 75 32.66 -4.33 18.65
CA ARG A 75 31.20 -4.35 18.82
C ARG A 75 30.54 -3.15 18.14
N GLU A 76 31.14 -1.97 18.23
CA GLU A 76 30.65 -0.77 17.53
C GLU A 76 30.73 -0.93 16.01
N TYR A 77 31.86 -1.40 15.47
CA TYR A 77 32.01 -1.68 14.05
C TYR A 77 31.01 -2.73 13.55
N LYS A 78 30.78 -3.79 14.33
CA LYS A 78 29.76 -4.80 14.01
C LYS A 78 28.35 -4.21 14.05
N HIS A 79 28.06 -3.30 14.99
CA HIS A 79 26.77 -2.62 15.05
C HIS A 79 26.57 -1.70 13.84
N TYR A 80 27.58 -0.90 13.49
CA TYR A 80 27.57 -0.04 12.31
C TYR A 80 27.31 -0.83 11.02
N LEU A 81 28.02 -1.95 10.83
CA LEU A 81 27.85 -2.81 9.66
C LEU A 81 26.43 -3.42 9.61
N ASN A 82 25.86 -3.81 10.75
CA ASN A 82 24.48 -4.28 10.80
C ASN A 82 23.47 -3.19 10.40
N ASN A 83 23.67 -1.96 10.85
CA ASN A 83 22.81 -0.83 10.47
C ASN A 83 22.90 -0.60 8.95
N LEU A 84 24.11 -0.62 8.38
CA LEU A 84 24.32 -0.49 6.94
C LEU A 84 23.66 -1.64 6.16
N LYS A 85 23.74 -2.89 6.64
CA LYS A 85 23.02 -4.04 6.09
C LYS A 85 21.50 -3.82 6.12
N THR A 86 20.95 -3.25 7.20
CA THR A 86 19.51 -2.94 7.26
C THR A 86 19.10 -1.84 6.30
N ASP A 87 19.93 -0.82 6.10
CA ASP A 87 19.64 0.26 5.16
C ASP A 87 19.70 -0.21 3.71
N VAL A 88 20.66 -1.06 3.35
CA VAL A 88 20.71 -1.71 2.03
C VAL A 88 19.45 -2.55 1.76
N LYS A 89 18.99 -3.31 2.77
CA LYS A 89 17.73 -4.07 2.67
C LYS A 89 16.53 -3.14 2.46
N ARG A 90 16.49 -2.00 3.16
CA ARG A 90 15.43 -0.98 2.99
C ARG A 90 15.43 -0.41 1.59
N ILE A 91 16.59 0.00 1.06
CA ILE A 91 16.75 0.54 -0.30
C ILE A 91 16.30 -0.50 -1.35
N THR A 92 16.62 -1.77 -1.13
CA THR A 92 16.21 -2.88 -2.01
C THR A 92 14.70 -3.10 -1.97
N SER A 93 14.07 -3.04 -0.79
CA SER A 93 12.64 -3.30 -0.62
C SER A 93 11.75 -2.13 -1.06
N THR A 94 12.22 -0.90 -0.95
CA THR A 94 11.57 0.26 -1.59
C THR A 94 11.58 0.13 -3.11
N ASP A 95 12.63 -0.44 -3.70
CA ASP A 95 12.75 -0.64 -5.14
C ASP A 95 11.76 -1.68 -5.67
N THR A 96 11.59 -2.81 -4.97
CA THR A 96 10.60 -3.83 -5.35
C THR A 96 9.17 -3.31 -5.29
N ASN A 97 8.85 -2.44 -4.32
CA ASN A 97 7.53 -1.82 -4.24
C ASN A 97 7.32 -0.76 -5.34
N GLN A 98 8.39 -0.04 -5.72
CA GLN A 98 8.35 0.94 -6.80
C GLN A 98 8.21 0.24 -8.16
N ALA A 99 9.00 -0.81 -8.41
CA ALA A 99 8.93 -1.61 -9.64
C ALA A 99 7.57 -2.30 -9.79
N ALA A 100 7.03 -2.90 -8.72
CA ALA A 100 5.69 -3.49 -8.74
C ALA A 100 4.59 -2.43 -8.96
N ARG A 101 4.80 -1.21 -8.47
CA ARG A 101 3.87 -0.09 -8.69
C ARG A 101 3.95 0.43 -10.12
N ASP A 102 5.14 0.53 -10.69
CA ASP A 102 5.34 0.99 -12.07
C ASP A 102 4.82 -0.06 -13.07
N GLU A 103 5.04 -1.36 -12.83
CA GLU A 103 4.42 -2.44 -13.62
C GLU A 103 2.88 -2.44 -13.54
N LEU A 104 2.31 -2.14 -12.37
CA LEU A 104 0.85 -1.99 -12.22
C LEU A 104 0.31 -0.72 -12.92
N LEU A 105 1.10 0.36 -12.98
CA LEU A 105 0.73 1.58 -13.69
C LEU A 105 0.84 1.40 -15.22
N GLU A 106 1.84 0.66 -15.69
CA GLU A 106 2.08 0.36 -17.10
C GLU A 106 1.09 -0.69 -17.65
N SER A 107 0.72 -1.69 -16.86
CA SER A 107 -0.41 -2.59 -17.17
C SER A 107 -1.78 -1.89 -17.00
N GLY A 108 -1.81 -0.84 -16.17
CA GLY A 108 -3.00 -0.06 -15.85
C GLY A 108 -3.53 0.78 -17.00
N ILE A 109 -2.74 1.20 -17.98
CA ILE A 109 -3.22 2.08 -19.07
C ILE A 109 -4.16 1.35 -20.05
N ASP A 110 -3.92 0.07 -20.34
CA ASP A 110 -4.78 -0.73 -21.22
C ASP A 110 -5.95 -1.39 -20.45
N GLY A 111 -5.71 -1.78 -19.19
CA GLY A 111 -6.73 -2.29 -18.27
C GLY A 111 -7.69 -1.23 -17.71
N THR A 112 -7.26 0.01 -17.51
CA THR A 112 -8.12 1.08 -16.94
C THR A 112 -9.17 1.56 -17.93
N MET A 113 -8.88 1.55 -19.24
CA MET A 113 -9.88 1.90 -20.27
C MET A 113 -11.01 0.87 -20.33
N THR A 114 -10.69 -0.42 -20.21
CA THR A 114 -11.67 -1.51 -20.20
C THR A 114 -12.44 -1.59 -18.86
N VAL A 115 -11.76 -1.43 -17.72
CA VAL A 115 -12.41 -1.39 -16.39
C VAL A 115 -13.29 -0.14 -16.24
N SER A 116 -12.87 1.02 -16.75
CA SER A 116 -13.68 2.24 -16.74
C SER A 116 -14.94 2.12 -17.60
N ALA A 117 -14.88 1.40 -18.72
CA ALA A 117 -16.03 1.15 -19.57
C ALA A 117 -17.05 0.22 -18.88
N ASP A 118 -16.59 -0.86 -18.23
CA ASP A 118 -17.46 -1.78 -17.47
C ASP A 118 -18.13 -1.07 -16.27
N GLN A 119 -17.38 -0.28 -15.52
CA GLN A 119 -17.92 0.48 -14.40
C GLN A 119 -18.99 1.49 -14.84
N LYS A 120 -18.77 2.17 -15.98
CA LYS A 120 -19.76 3.08 -16.58
C LYS A 120 -21.01 2.32 -17.03
N GLY A 121 -20.87 1.14 -17.63
CA GLY A 121 -21.99 0.28 -18.02
C GLY A 121 -22.84 -0.14 -16.82
N ARG A 122 -22.19 -0.59 -15.74
CA ARG A 122 -22.88 -0.97 -14.49
C ARG A 122 -23.62 0.21 -13.85
N LEU A 123 -23.03 1.40 -13.83
CA LEU A 123 -23.67 2.62 -13.32
C LEU A 123 -24.89 3.03 -14.14
N LEU A 124 -24.80 2.95 -15.48
CA LEU A 124 -25.92 3.22 -16.38
C LEU A 124 -27.07 2.25 -16.14
N MET A 125 -26.80 0.95 -16.06
CA MET A 125 -27.82 -0.06 -15.76
C MET A 125 -28.47 0.15 -14.39
N SER A 126 -27.69 0.50 -13.37
CA SER A 126 -28.23 0.81 -12.03
C SER A 126 -29.13 2.04 -12.06
N THR A 127 -28.74 3.08 -12.80
CA THR A 127 -29.51 4.31 -12.95
C THR A 127 -30.82 4.06 -13.69
N GLU A 128 -30.78 3.27 -14.76
CA GLU A 128 -31.97 2.89 -15.52
C GLU A 128 -32.98 2.11 -14.66
N ARG A 129 -32.51 1.14 -13.87
CA ARG A 129 -33.36 0.38 -12.94
C ARG A 129 -34.00 1.29 -11.88
N LEU A 130 -33.26 2.26 -11.36
CA LEU A 130 -33.79 3.24 -10.40
C LEU A 130 -34.84 4.15 -11.03
N ASN A 131 -34.63 4.61 -12.26
CA ASN A 131 -35.62 5.40 -12.99
C ASN A 131 -36.90 4.60 -13.23
N GLN A 132 -36.80 3.36 -13.72
CA GLN A 132 -37.96 2.47 -13.90
C GLN A 132 -38.72 2.23 -12.59
N SER A 133 -38.02 2.02 -11.48
CA SER A 133 -38.65 1.87 -10.17
C SER A 133 -39.36 3.16 -9.73
N THR A 134 -38.76 4.33 -9.98
CA THR A 134 -39.35 5.64 -9.66
C THR A 134 -40.63 5.88 -10.44
N ASP A 135 -40.64 5.56 -11.73
CA ASP A 135 -41.82 5.72 -12.58
C ASP A 135 -42.95 4.76 -12.16
N ARG A 136 -42.62 3.51 -11.79
CA ARG A 136 -43.60 2.56 -11.24
C ARG A 136 -44.21 3.04 -9.92
N ILE A 137 -43.41 3.66 -9.04
CA ILE A 137 -43.90 4.23 -7.78
C ILE A 137 -44.84 5.41 -8.05
N LYS A 138 -44.48 6.31 -8.99
CA LYS A 138 -45.33 7.44 -9.38
C LYS A 138 -46.67 6.96 -9.94
N GLU A 139 -46.64 5.97 -10.82
CA GLU A 139 -47.85 5.40 -11.42
C GLU A 139 -48.73 4.72 -10.36
N SER A 140 -48.14 3.90 -9.49
CA SER A 140 -48.89 3.27 -8.38
C SER A 140 -49.54 4.30 -7.46
N ARG A 141 -48.86 5.42 -7.17
CA ARG A 141 -49.42 6.50 -6.36
C ARG A 141 -50.59 7.18 -7.07
N ARG A 142 -50.50 7.39 -8.38
CA ARG A 142 -51.58 7.96 -9.18
C ARG A 142 -52.81 7.07 -9.16
N THR A 143 -52.65 5.78 -9.46
CA THR A 143 -53.77 4.82 -9.41
C THR A 143 -54.39 4.75 -8.01
N MET A 144 -53.59 4.79 -6.95
CA MET A 144 -54.10 4.78 -5.57
C MET A 144 -55.00 6.00 -5.29
N LEU A 145 -54.59 7.20 -5.72
CA LEU A 145 -55.41 8.42 -5.58
C LEU A 145 -56.69 8.34 -6.41
N GLU A 146 -56.61 7.85 -7.66
CA GLU A 146 -57.79 7.62 -8.51
C GLU A 146 -58.78 6.63 -7.85
N THR A 147 -58.26 5.59 -7.19
CA THR A 147 -59.12 4.62 -6.45
C THR A 147 -59.72 5.19 -5.17
N GLU A 148 -59.01 6.10 -4.49
CA GLU A 148 -59.54 6.82 -3.32
C GLU A 148 -60.71 7.72 -3.73
N GLU A 149 -60.54 8.48 -4.82
CA GLU A 149 -61.59 9.34 -5.37
C GLU A 149 -62.83 8.54 -5.81
N LEU A 150 -62.64 7.40 -6.48
CA LEU A 150 -63.74 6.50 -6.84
C LEU A 150 -64.44 5.96 -5.59
N GLY A 151 -63.69 5.59 -4.54
CA GLY A 151 -64.24 5.15 -3.27
C GLY A 151 -65.11 6.22 -2.59
N VAL A 152 -64.68 7.48 -2.62
CA VAL A 152 -65.47 8.62 -2.13
C VAL A 152 -66.77 8.77 -2.91
N SER A 153 -66.74 8.68 -4.24
CA SER A 153 -67.96 8.75 -5.07
C SER A 153 -68.94 7.62 -4.74
N ILE A 154 -68.46 6.38 -4.58
CA ILE A 154 -69.31 5.23 -4.23
C ILE A 154 -69.97 5.44 -2.86
N LEU A 155 -69.24 5.97 -1.87
CA LEU A 155 -69.80 6.26 -0.54
C LEU A 155 -70.87 7.36 -0.60
N GLN A 156 -70.67 8.40 -1.43
CA GLN A 156 -71.68 9.44 -1.67
C GLN A 156 -72.94 8.85 -2.32
N ASP A 157 -72.78 8.02 -3.34
CA ASP A 157 -73.90 7.36 -4.02
C ASP A 157 -74.68 6.44 -3.07
N LEU A 158 -73.98 5.62 -2.26
CA LEU A 158 -74.60 4.77 -1.24
C LEU A 158 -75.36 5.59 -0.18
N HIS A 159 -74.79 6.73 0.24
CA HIS A 159 -75.46 7.63 1.16
C HIS A 159 -76.76 8.18 0.55
N GLN A 160 -76.72 8.62 -0.70
CA GLN A 160 -77.89 9.15 -1.40
C GLN A 160 -78.96 8.06 -1.63
N GLN A 161 -78.55 6.84 -2.02
CA GLN A 161 -79.46 5.70 -2.13
C GLN A 161 -80.13 5.37 -0.79
N ARG A 162 -79.39 5.41 0.32
CA ARG A 162 -79.95 5.23 1.67
C ARG A 162 -80.98 6.29 2.01
N GLN A 163 -80.71 7.56 1.70
CA GLN A 163 -81.68 8.65 1.94
C GLN A 163 -82.96 8.44 1.15
N SER A 164 -82.85 8.10 -0.15
CA SER A 164 -84.01 7.79 -1.00
C SER A 164 -84.86 6.64 -0.44
N LEU A 165 -84.24 5.56 0.04
CA LEU A 165 -84.94 4.44 0.68
C LEU A 165 -85.66 4.85 1.98
N LEU A 166 -85.03 5.69 2.81
CA LEU A 166 -85.66 6.20 4.03
C LEU A 166 -86.86 7.11 3.72
N HIS A 167 -86.76 7.93 2.68
CA HIS A 167 -87.85 8.82 2.25
C HIS A 167 -89.03 8.03 1.67
N ALA A 168 -88.75 6.96 0.90
CA ALA A 168 -89.77 6.07 0.37
C ALA A 168 -90.52 5.28 1.48
N HIS A 169 -89.88 5.01 2.63
CA HIS A 169 -90.51 4.33 3.77
C HIS A 169 -91.28 5.29 4.71
N SER A 170 -91.05 6.60 4.61
CA SER A 170 -91.71 7.61 5.45
C SER A 170 -92.89 8.32 4.76
N THR A 171 -93.17 7.96 3.51
CA THR A 171 -94.36 8.39 2.74
C THR A 171 -95.36 7.24 2.69
#